data_AF-M2Q9X3-F1
#
_entry.id   AF-M2Q9X3-F1
#
_cell.length_a   1.000
_cell.length_b   1.000
_cell.length_c   1.000
_cell.angle_alpha   90.00
_cell.angle_beta   90.00
_cell.angle_gamma   90.00
#
_symmetry.space_group_name_H-M   'P 1'
#
loop_
_entity.id
_entity.type
_entity.pdbx_description
1 polymer ?
#
loop_
_entity_poly.entity_id
_entity_poly.type
_entity_poly.pdbx_seq_one_letter_code
_entity_poly.pdbx_strand_id
1 'polypeptide(L)'
;MKLLVATSQTQGERANDFNHCVDGELLWIAPCCGDGESSPDSECGCGRSFGGLNSHLGTTTALVAELPGFTYPDYAEALRSSLAAQGWPSEAADEVATGLLAFAFGWEVGTVLERRCDLFVERLATAPPG
;
A
#
# COMPACT_ATOMS: atom_id res chain seq x y z
N MET A 1 3.20 9.65 -12.65
CA MET A 1 1.90 9.08 -12.26
C MET A 1 1.76 9.11 -10.75
N LYS A 2 0.54 9.32 -10.25
CA LYS A 2 0.22 9.25 -8.82
C LYS A 2 0.02 7.79 -8.40
N LEU A 3 0.81 7.33 -7.44
CA LEU A 3 0.88 5.93 -7.00
C LEU A 3 1.03 5.82 -5.49
N LEU A 4 0.86 4.61 -4.95
CA LEU A 4 1.14 4.32 -3.55
C LEU A 4 2.58 3.84 -3.40
N VAL A 5 3.31 4.42 -2.43
CA VAL A 5 4.65 3.98 -2.06
C VAL A 5 4.78 3.76 -0.56
N ALA A 6 5.66 2.85 -0.17
CA ALA A 6 5.96 2.59 1.23
C ALA A 6 6.56 3.83 1.90
N THR A 7 6.22 4.06 3.17
CA THR A 7 6.77 5.16 3.94
C THR A 7 6.84 4.82 5.42
N SER A 8 7.91 5.26 6.09
CA SER A 8 8.02 5.26 7.54
C SER A 8 7.30 6.44 8.22
N GLN A 9 6.78 7.38 7.44
CA GLN A 9 6.03 8.51 8.01
C GLN A 9 4.84 8.01 8.81
N THR A 10 4.64 8.57 10.01
CA THR A 10 3.54 8.26 10.95
C THR A 10 3.49 6.80 11.44
N GLN A 11 4.55 6.02 11.20
CA GLN A 11 4.70 4.70 11.79
C GLN A 11 4.92 4.84 13.30
N GLY A 12 4.20 4.04 14.09
CA GLY A 12 4.26 4.06 15.55
C GLY A 12 3.25 5.01 16.20
N GLU A 13 2.52 5.83 15.41
CA GLU A 13 1.37 6.60 15.91
C GLU A 13 0.26 5.67 16.41
N ARG A 14 0.16 4.47 15.85
CA ARG A 14 -0.61 3.36 16.42
C ARG A 14 0.30 2.31 17.01
N ALA A 15 -0.09 1.75 18.14
CA ALA A 15 0.68 0.71 18.84
C ALA A 15 0.90 -0.57 18.00
N ASN A 16 0.07 -0.80 16.98
CA ASN A 16 0.16 -1.98 16.11
C ASN A 16 0.62 -1.66 14.68
N ASP A 17 1.25 -0.51 14.51
CA ASP A 17 1.93 -0.13 13.29
C ASP A 17 3.17 -0.99 13.03
N PHE A 18 3.45 -1.21 11.75
CA PHE A 18 4.66 -1.87 11.31
C PHE A 18 5.01 -1.43 9.88
N ASN A 19 6.30 -1.42 9.58
CA ASN A 19 6.82 -1.23 8.22
C ASN A 19 7.93 -2.25 8.00
N HIS A 20 7.65 -3.29 7.22
CA HIS A 20 8.65 -4.26 6.77
C HIS A 20 9.04 -4.04 5.30
N CYS A 21 8.41 -3.06 4.65
CA CYS A 21 8.73 -2.63 3.30
C CYS A 21 9.99 -1.75 3.25
N VAL A 22 10.54 -1.59 2.05
CA VAL A 22 11.58 -0.60 1.75
C VAL A 22 10.90 0.73 1.45
N ASP A 23 11.21 1.78 2.21
CA ASP A 23 10.65 3.12 1.98
C ASP A 23 10.85 3.58 0.52
N GLY A 24 9.77 4.06 -0.09
CA GLY A 24 9.71 4.47 -1.49
C GLY A 24 9.39 3.35 -2.48
N GLU A 25 9.36 2.08 -2.07
CA GLU A 25 8.92 1.01 -2.97
C GLU A 25 7.43 1.11 -3.31
N LEU A 26 7.04 0.64 -4.49
CA LEU A 26 5.63 0.62 -4.90
C LEU A 26 4.81 -0.32 -4.00
N LEU A 27 3.60 0.11 -3.67
CA LEU A 27 2.65 -0.66 -2.90
C LEU A 27 1.47 -1.14 -3.75
N TRP A 28 0.85 -2.22 -3.28
CA TRP A 28 -0.47 -2.68 -3.72
C TRP A 28 -1.37 -3.05 -2.54
N ILE A 29 -2.67 -3.14 -2.80
CA ILE A 29 -3.67 -3.53 -1.83
C ILE A 29 -3.94 -5.03 -2.03
N ALA A 30 -3.21 -5.86 -1.31
CA ALA A 30 -3.37 -7.31 -1.38
C ALA A 30 -4.72 -7.76 -0.74
N PRO A 31 -5.32 -8.85 -1.25
CA PRO A 31 -6.44 -9.51 -0.58
C PRO A 31 -6.10 -9.91 0.86
N CYS A 32 -7.07 -9.81 1.77
CA CYS A 32 -6.88 -10.25 3.14
C CYS A 32 -7.05 -11.77 3.25
N CYS A 33 -6.37 -12.39 4.23
CA CYS A 33 -6.75 -13.72 4.67
C CYS A 33 -8.04 -13.65 5.51
N GLY A 34 -8.69 -14.78 5.76
CA GLY A 34 -9.94 -14.81 6.55
C GLY A 34 -9.80 -14.17 7.94
N ASP A 35 -8.65 -14.30 8.59
CA ASP A 35 -8.39 -13.64 9.88
C ASP A 35 -8.36 -12.11 9.74
N GLY A 36 -7.71 -11.60 8.69
CA GLY A 36 -7.65 -10.17 8.39
C GLY A 36 -8.99 -9.58 7.98
N GLU A 37 -9.82 -10.34 7.26
CA GLU A 37 -11.19 -9.95 6.93
C GLU A 37 -12.07 -9.83 8.18
N SER A 38 -11.87 -10.73 9.15
CA SER A 38 -12.62 -10.70 10.42
C SER A 38 -12.27 -9.49 11.30
N SER A 39 -11.01 -9.04 11.26
CA SER A 39 -10.54 -7.90 12.02
C SER A 39 -9.24 -7.31 11.44
N PRO A 40 -9.17 -5.98 11.22
CA PRO A 40 -7.93 -5.32 10.82
C PRO A 40 -6.85 -5.37 11.92
N ASP A 41 -7.24 -5.61 13.17
CA ASP A 41 -6.35 -5.75 14.32
C ASP A 41 -5.99 -7.20 14.64
N SER A 42 -6.31 -8.15 13.75
CA SER A 42 -5.82 -9.53 13.85
C SER A 42 -4.29 -9.60 13.89
N GLU A 43 -3.77 -10.71 14.43
CA GLU A 43 -2.32 -10.96 14.53
C GLU A 43 -1.63 -10.95 13.16
N CYS A 44 -2.30 -11.43 12.11
CA CYS A 44 -1.78 -11.43 10.74
C CYS A 44 -1.54 -10.01 10.22
N GLY A 45 -2.46 -9.08 10.50
CA GLY A 45 -2.36 -7.68 10.11
C GLY A 45 -2.56 -7.34 8.64
N CYS A 46 -2.86 -8.32 7.77
CA CYS A 46 -3.16 -8.05 6.36
C CYS A 46 -4.35 -7.09 6.17
N GLY A 47 -5.32 -7.10 7.11
CA GLY A 47 -6.45 -6.17 7.14
C GLY A 47 -6.07 -4.72 7.42
N ARG A 48 -4.86 -4.43 7.90
CA ARG A 48 -4.38 -3.05 8.13
C ARG A 48 -3.15 -2.66 7.31
N SER A 49 -2.75 -3.51 6.37
CA SER A 49 -1.49 -3.32 5.63
C SER A 49 -1.69 -3.16 4.13
N PHE A 50 -0.71 -2.49 3.53
CA PHE A 50 -0.37 -2.51 2.12
C PHE A 50 0.79 -3.48 1.88
N GLY A 51 0.86 -4.09 0.70
CA GLY A 51 1.96 -4.98 0.33
C GLY A 51 3.00 -4.27 -0.53
N GLY A 52 4.29 -4.50 -0.27
CA GLY A 52 5.41 -4.04 -1.10
C GLY A 52 5.56 -4.87 -2.37
N LEU A 53 5.70 -4.22 -3.53
CA LEU A 53 5.88 -4.93 -4.78
C LEU A 53 7.27 -5.56 -4.91
N ASN A 54 8.30 -4.98 -4.30
CA ASN A 54 9.67 -5.47 -4.40
C ASN A 54 10.08 -6.32 -3.18
N SER A 55 9.73 -5.91 -1.97
CA SER A 55 10.03 -6.65 -0.74
C SER A 55 9.09 -7.83 -0.51
N HIS A 56 7.86 -7.77 -1.05
CA HIS A 56 6.76 -8.69 -0.76
C HIS A 56 6.33 -8.69 0.71
N LEU A 57 6.69 -7.64 1.46
CA LEU A 57 6.37 -7.48 2.87
C LEU A 57 5.24 -6.47 3.07
N GLY A 58 4.74 -6.39 4.30
CA GLY A 58 3.63 -5.52 4.66
C GLY A 58 4.07 -4.21 5.33
N THR A 59 3.27 -3.16 5.15
CA THR A 59 3.39 -1.90 5.89
C THR A 59 2.01 -1.32 6.20
N THR A 60 1.84 -0.67 7.35
CA THR A 60 0.56 -0.07 7.78
C THR A 60 0.30 1.34 7.23
N THR A 61 1.28 1.91 6.52
CA THR A 61 1.18 3.25 5.92
C THR A 61 1.55 3.25 4.45
N ALA A 62 0.81 4.02 3.65
CA ALA A 62 1.12 4.25 2.25
C ALA A 62 1.18 5.76 1.97
N LEU A 63 2.25 6.22 1.33
CA LEU A 63 2.33 7.58 0.83
C LEU A 63 1.77 7.64 -0.59
N VAL A 64 0.89 8.60 -0.85
CA VAL A 64 0.48 8.95 -2.21
C VAL A 64 1.57 9.82 -2.83
N ALA A 65 2.33 9.26 -3.76
CA ALA A 65 3.47 9.93 -4.38
C ALA A 65 3.25 10.14 -5.88
N GLU A 66 3.76 11.25 -6.40
CA GLU A 66 3.90 11.47 -7.83
C GLU A 66 5.26 10.91 -8.29
N LEU A 67 5.25 10.01 -9.28
CA LEU A 67 6.45 9.44 -9.90
C LEU A 67 6.58 9.99 -11.34
N PRO A 68 7.38 11.05 -11.56
CA PRO A 68 7.58 11.63 -12.89
C PRO A 68 8.24 10.64 -13.84
N GLY A 69 7.77 10.59 -15.09
CA GLY A 69 8.32 9.72 -16.13
C GLY A 69 7.94 8.24 -16.02
N PHE A 70 7.30 7.81 -14.93
CA PHE A 70 6.77 6.45 -14.79
C PHE A 70 5.50 6.30 -15.61
N THR A 71 5.41 5.26 -16.46
CA THR A 71 4.30 5.05 -17.38
C THR A 71 3.39 3.91 -16.95
N TYR A 72 2.18 3.85 -17.49
CA TYR A 72 1.25 2.74 -17.21
C TYR A 72 1.88 1.36 -17.53
N PRO A 73 2.53 1.14 -18.70
CA PRO A 73 3.25 -0.10 -18.96
C PRO A 73 4.30 -0.46 -17.91
N ASP A 74 5.08 0.52 -17.42
CA ASP A 74 6.07 0.27 -16.36
C ASP A 74 5.40 -0.21 -15.07
N TYR A 75 4.25 0.39 -14.73
CA TYR A 75 3.50 0.04 -13.53
C TYR A 75 2.84 -1.34 -13.62
N ALA A 76 2.18 -1.62 -14.75
CA ALA A 76 1.59 -2.93 -15.02
C ALA A 76 2.66 -4.04 -15.02
N GLU A 77 3.86 -3.77 -15.55
CA GLU A 77 4.97 -4.70 -15.52
C GLU A 77 5.50 -4.95 -14.10
N ALA A 78 5.64 -3.90 -13.29
CA ALA A 78 6.05 -4.03 -11.89
C ALA A 78 5.06 -4.90 -11.10
N LEU A 79 3.75 -4.69 -11.30
CA LEU A 79 2.71 -5.54 -10.72
C LEU A 79 2.78 -6.97 -11.24
N ARG A 80 2.90 -7.17 -12.55
CA ARG A 80 2.98 -8.51 -13.17
C ARG A 80 4.14 -9.32 -12.60
N SER A 81 5.33 -8.71 -12.52
CA SER A 81 6.52 -9.34 -11.96
C SER A 81 6.36 -9.66 -10.47
N SER A 82 5.79 -8.74 -9.70
CA SER A 82 5.56 -8.92 -8.27
C SER A 82 4.51 -9.98 -7.96
N LEU A 83 3.40 -9.99 -8.69
CA LEU A 83 2.35 -11.01 -8.56
C LEU A 83 2.92 -12.40 -8.89
N ALA A 84 3.64 -12.53 -10.00
CA ALA A 84 4.29 -13.79 -10.38
C ALA A 84 5.28 -14.29 -9.31
N ALA A 85 6.11 -13.40 -8.76
CA ALA A 85 7.09 -13.75 -7.73
C ALA A 85 6.44 -14.21 -6.42
N GLN A 86 5.28 -13.66 -6.08
CA GLN A 86 4.51 -14.00 -4.88
C GLN A 86 3.56 -15.19 -5.09
N GLY A 87 3.45 -15.72 -6.32
CA GLY A 87 2.54 -16.82 -6.65
C GLY A 87 1.08 -16.41 -6.89
N TRP A 88 0.83 -15.12 -7.10
CA TRP A 88 -0.48 -14.59 -7.50
C TRP A 88 -0.67 -14.66 -9.04
N PRO A 89 -1.92 -14.65 -9.53
CA PRO A 89 -2.22 -14.60 -10.96
C PRO A 89 -1.65 -13.34 -11.62
N SER A 90 -0.55 -13.49 -12.37
CA SER A 90 0.15 -12.35 -13.00
C SER A 90 -0.66 -11.71 -14.14
N GLU A 91 -1.60 -12.44 -14.73
CA GLU A 91 -2.54 -11.96 -15.74
C GLU A 91 -3.53 -10.90 -15.20
N ALA A 92 -3.70 -10.83 -13.87
CA ALA A 92 -4.52 -9.80 -13.23
C ALA A 92 -3.80 -8.44 -13.11
N ALA A 93 -2.53 -8.33 -13.53
CA ALA A 93 -1.72 -7.14 -13.32
C ALA A 93 -2.35 -5.87 -13.89
N ASP A 94 -2.95 -5.92 -15.09
CA ASP A 94 -3.62 -4.76 -15.71
C ASP A 94 -4.86 -4.32 -14.93
N GLU A 95 -5.65 -5.27 -14.44
CA GLU A 95 -6.84 -4.98 -13.63
C GLU A 95 -6.44 -4.34 -12.29
N VAL A 96 -5.44 -4.92 -11.62
CA VAL A 96 -4.90 -4.40 -10.36
C VAL A 96 -4.28 -3.02 -10.56
N ALA A 97 -3.52 -2.81 -11.65
CA ALA A 97 -2.92 -1.53 -11.98
C ALA A 97 -3.99 -0.45 -12.18
N THR A 98 -5.03 -0.77 -12.94
CA THR A 98 -6.15 0.15 -13.21
C THR A 98 -6.89 0.52 -11.93
N GLY A 99 -7.18 -0.47 -11.08
CA GLY A 99 -7.85 -0.24 -9.79
C GLY A 99 -7.01 0.63 -8.85
N LEU A 100 -5.71 0.35 -8.73
CA LEU A 100 -4.81 1.11 -7.85
C LEU A 100 -4.56 2.53 -8.35
N LEU A 101 -4.48 2.74 -9.67
CA LEU A 101 -4.40 4.09 -10.25
C LEU A 101 -5.67 4.90 -9.98
N ALA A 102 -6.84 4.30 -10.18
CA ALA A 102 -8.12 4.94 -9.89
C ALA A 102 -8.25 5.27 -8.39
N PHE A 103 -7.82 4.35 -7.52
CA PHE A 103 -7.76 4.57 -6.07
C PHE A 103 -6.84 5.73 -5.71
N ALA A 104 -5.58 5.71 -6.17
CA ALA A 104 -4.58 6.74 -5.87
C ALA A 104 -5.03 8.12 -6.39
N PHE A 105 -5.72 8.17 -7.53
CA PHE A 105 -6.21 9.41 -8.13
C PHE A 105 -7.12 10.22 -7.19
N GLY A 106 -7.88 9.53 -6.33
CA GLY A 106 -8.80 10.14 -5.35
C GLY A 106 -8.13 10.87 -4.19
N TRP A 107 -6.81 10.78 -4.04
CA TRP A 107 -6.05 11.36 -2.92
C TRP A 107 -5.10 12.46 -3.38
N GLU A 108 -4.74 13.38 -2.49
CA GLU A 108 -3.73 14.39 -2.79
C GLU A 108 -2.31 13.78 -2.75
N VAL A 109 -1.39 14.34 -3.55
CA VAL A 109 0.03 13.95 -3.45
C VAL A 109 0.56 14.43 -2.11
N GLY A 110 1.26 13.56 -1.38
CA GLY A 110 1.74 13.83 -0.04
C GLY A 110 0.86 13.25 1.07
N THR A 111 -0.37 12.82 0.75
CA THR A 111 -1.25 12.17 1.74
C THR A 111 -0.63 10.85 2.20
N VAL A 112 -0.51 10.67 3.52
CA VAL A 112 -0.21 9.37 4.13
C VAL A 112 -1.53 8.69 4.46
N LEU A 113 -1.70 7.47 3.95
CA LEU A 113 -2.90 6.67 4.12
C LEU A 113 -2.67 5.58 5.15
N GLU A 114 -3.75 5.23 5.82
CA GLU A 114 -3.89 3.96 6.51
C GLU A 114 -5.03 3.14 5.93
N ARG A 115 -5.01 1.83 6.22
CA ARG A 115 -6.03 0.87 5.81
C ARG A 115 -6.65 0.21 7.04
N ARG A 116 -7.97 -0.01 6.99
CA ARG A 116 -8.76 -0.83 7.91
C ARG A 116 -9.77 -1.64 7.09
N CYS A 117 -9.35 -2.82 6.66
CA CYS A 117 -10.00 -3.66 5.66
C CYS A 117 -10.22 -2.87 4.37
N ASP A 118 -11.47 -2.52 4.07
CA ASP A 118 -11.86 -1.73 2.88
C ASP A 118 -11.99 -0.23 3.17
N LEU A 119 -11.77 0.19 4.42
CA LEU A 119 -11.74 1.59 4.80
C LEU A 119 -10.33 2.16 4.66
N PHE A 120 -10.21 3.26 3.94
CA PHE A 120 -8.98 4.02 3.76
C PHE A 120 -9.20 5.44 4.25
N VAL A 121 -8.29 5.94 5.09
CA VAL A 121 -8.35 7.30 5.61
C VAL A 121 -6.97 7.94 5.56
N GLU A 122 -6.95 9.26 5.48
CA GLU A 122 -5.73 10.03 5.69
C GLU A 122 -5.30 9.90 7.16
N ARG A 123 -4.02 9.60 7.34
CA ARG A 123 -3.37 9.52 8.63
C ARG A 123 -2.76 10.88 8.97
N LEU A 124 -3.42 11.59 9.86
CA LEU A 124 -2.91 12.84 10.40
C LEU A 124 -1.81 12.53 11.43
N ALA A 125 -0.61 13.07 11.23
CA ALA A 125 0.42 13.04 12.26
C ALA A 125 -0.03 13.87 13.46
N THR A 126 0.15 13.37 14.68
CA THR A 126 0.06 14.27 15.84
C THR A 126 1.21 15.27 15.77
N ALA A 127 0.91 16.56 15.93
CA ALA A 127 1.96 17.58 16.03
C ALA A 127 2.87 17.21 17.22
N PRO A 128 4.19 17.33 17.09
CA PRO A 128 5.08 17.07 18.21
C PRO A 128 4.69 17.99 19.39
N PRO A 129 4.78 17.51 20.64
CA PRO A 129 4.61 18.39 21.79
C PRO A 129 5.68 19.49 21.70
N GLY A 130 5.23 20.75 21.68
CA GLY A 130 6.10 21.92 21.65
C GLY A 130 6.87 22.16 22.94
#